data_AF-A0A935BN79-F1
#
_entry.id   AF-A0A935BN79-F1
#
_cell.length_a   1.000
_cell.length_b   1.000
_cell.length_c   1.000
_cell.angle_alpha   90.00
_cell.angle_beta   90.00
_cell.angle_gamma   90.00
#
_symmetry.space_group_name_H-M   'P 1'
#
loop_
_entity.id
_entity.type
_entity.pdbx_description
1 polymer ?
#
loop_
_entity_poly.entity_id
_entity_poly.type
_entity_poly.pdbx_seq_one_letter_code
_entity_poly.pdbx_strand_id
1 'polypeptide(L)'
;MTRLRQWLTERIKENRLFLKSMVVNALGNRPPLGLVRDFVVDGEGDEANTVDLKINGATLFVDAARIFALATGVEASGTVARLRASGEIWRLSKDDVEAWVEGFLFIQQVRLRLHQSQLVAARPLSNRLDPEELSVVDRQALKTAFRQAKRLQGKLESFFQF
;
A
#
# COMPACT_ATOMS: atom_id res chain seq x y z
N MET A 1 4.48 6.65 26.67
CA MET A 1 4.73 6.43 25.22
C MET A 1 4.48 7.69 24.36
N THR A 2 3.64 8.64 24.78
CA THR A 2 3.28 9.85 24.00
C THR A 2 4.42 10.87 23.82
N ARG A 3 5.25 11.09 24.85
CA ARG A 3 6.31 12.11 24.84
C ARG A 3 7.42 11.88 23.80
N LEU A 4 7.84 10.62 23.61
CA LEU A 4 8.83 10.25 22.59
C LEU A 4 8.27 10.46 21.17
N ARG A 5 7.00 10.09 20.98
CA ARG A 5 6.32 10.18 19.69
C ARG A 5 6.15 11.64 19.26
N GLN A 6 5.72 12.49 20.17
CA GLN A 6 5.53 13.92 19.89
C GLN A 6 6.87 14.59 19.54
N TRP A 7 7.89 14.39 20.38
CA TRP A 7 9.24 14.91 20.14
C TRP A 7 9.85 14.43 18.81
N LEU A 8 9.66 13.15 18.47
CA LEU A 8 10.13 12.60 17.21
C LEU A 8 9.39 13.19 16.01
N THR A 9 8.07 13.38 16.13
CA THR A 9 7.21 13.90 15.06
C THR A 9 7.58 15.35 14.73
N GLU A 10 7.83 16.18 15.74
CA GLU A 10 8.29 17.57 15.58
C GLU A 10 9.64 17.62 14.83
N ARG A 11 10.61 16.77 15.21
CA ARG A 11 11.92 16.70 14.55
C ARG A 11 11.88 16.14 13.13
N ILE A 12 11.00 15.17 12.86
CA ILE A 12 10.89 14.55 11.53
C ILE A 12 10.23 15.51 10.52
N LYS A 13 9.22 16.28 10.96
CA LYS A 13 8.52 17.23 10.07
C LYS A 13 9.49 18.21 9.40
N GLU A 14 10.55 18.60 10.09
CA GLU A 14 11.57 19.52 9.61
C GLU A 14 12.72 18.81 8.85
N ASN A 15 12.84 17.49 8.97
CA ASN A 15 13.92 16.72 8.36
C ASN A 15 13.56 16.25 6.94
N ARG A 16 13.73 17.17 5.98
CA ARG A 16 13.47 16.93 4.55
C ARG A 16 14.29 15.77 3.96
N LEU A 17 15.51 15.56 4.43
CA LEU A 17 16.38 14.46 3.97
C LEU A 17 15.83 13.10 4.41
N PHE A 18 15.33 12.99 5.63
CA PHE A 18 14.71 11.77 6.12
C PHE A 18 13.44 11.42 5.31
N LEU A 19 12.56 12.41 5.07
CA LEU A 19 11.39 12.21 4.22
C LEU A 19 11.77 11.81 2.79
N LYS A 20 12.82 12.40 2.22
CA LYS A 20 13.40 12.00 0.92
C LYS A 20 13.78 10.53 0.90
N SER A 21 14.55 10.07 1.88
CA SER A 21 14.97 8.67 1.94
C SER A 21 13.79 7.71 2.06
N MET A 22 12.74 8.08 2.81
CA MET A 22 11.53 7.27 2.91
C MET A 22 10.76 7.20 1.58
N VAL A 23 10.63 8.32 0.87
CA VAL A 23 9.99 8.37 -0.45
C VAL A 23 10.74 7.50 -1.45
N VAL A 24 12.07 7.63 -1.51
CA VAL A 24 12.90 6.81 -2.42
C VAL A 24 12.70 5.30 -2.15
N ASN A 25 12.65 4.89 -0.88
CA ASN A 25 12.37 3.50 -0.51
C ASN A 25 10.96 3.07 -0.96
N ALA A 26 9.93 3.87 -0.66
CA ALA A 26 8.55 3.57 -1.03
C ALA A 26 8.36 3.48 -2.56
N LEU A 27 9.05 4.32 -3.34
CA LEU A 27 8.99 4.32 -4.80
C LEU A 27 9.72 3.13 -5.44
N GLY A 28 10.65 2.49 -4.73
CA GLY A 28 11.28 1.24 -5.15
C GLY A 28 10.29 0.08 -5.27
N ASN A 29 9.22 0.09 -4.46
CA ASN A 29 8.16 -0.92 -4.49
C ASN A 29 7.09 -0.53 -5.52
N ARG A 30 7.13 -1.12 -6.71
CA ARG A 30 6.15 -0.88 -7.77
C ARG A 30 4.95 -1.84 -7.67
N PRO A 31 3.70 -1.36 -7.83
CA PRO A 31 2.54 -2.23 -7.95
C PRO A 31 2.68 -3.22 -9.11
N PRO A 32 2.16 -4.46 -9.01
CA PRO A 32 2.40 -5.52 -9.97
C PRO A 32 1.43 -5.38 -11.15
N LEU A 33 1.49 -4.24 -11.85
CA LEU A 33 0.67 -3.95 -13.02
C LEU A 33 1.57 -3.88 -14.25
N GLY A 34 1.32 -4.77 -15.22
CA GLY A 34 2.01 -4.76 -16.50
C GLY A 34 1.64 -3.54 -17.32
N LEU A 35 2.40 -3.30 -18.40
CA LEU A 35 2.15 -2.22 -19.36
C LEU A 35 0.76 -2.32 -20.02
N VAL A 36 0.18 -3.53 -20.07
CA VAL A 36 -1.08 -3.84 -20.76
C VAL A 36 -2.09 -4.49 -19.80
N ARG A 37 -2.41 -3.82 -18.67
CA ARG A 37 -3.60 -4.12 -17.81
C ARG A 37 -3.68 -5.53 -17.17
N ASP A 38 -2.65 -6.35 -17.28
CA ASP A 38 -2.53 -7.64 -16.61
C ASP A 38 -1.58 -7.61 -15.42
N PHE A 39 -1.69 -8.61 -14.55
CA PHE A 39 -0.82 -8.73 -13.38
C PHE A 39 0.61 -8.99 -13.84
N VAL A 40 1.58 -8.35 -13.19
CA VAL A 40 2.96 -8.82 -13.27
C VAL A 40 3.08 -9.93 -12.24
N VAL A 41 3.11 -11.16 -12.73
CA VAL A 41 3.37 -12.34 -11.92
C VAL A 41 4.85 -12.70 -11.99
N ASP A 42 5.37 -13.24 -10.91
CA ASP A 42 6.73 -13.77 -10.82
C ASP A 42 6.74 -15.04 -9.94
N GLY A 43 7.90 -15.41 -9.39
CA GLY A 43 8.07 -16.57 -8.52
C GLY A 43 8.61 -17.80 -9.24
N GLU A 44 9.00 -18.80 -8.45
CA GLU A 44 9.59 -20.06 -8.90
C GLU A 44 8.95 -21.24 -8.17
N GLY A 45 9.06 -22.44 -8.75
CA GLY A 45 8.50 -23.66 -8.16
C GLY A 45 7.01 -23.54 -7.89
N ASP A 46 6.60 -23.86 -6.66
CA ASP A 46 5.20 -23.86 -6.23
C ASP A 46 4.56 -22.47 -6.14
N GLU A 47 5.34 -21.40 -6.25
CA GLU A 47 4.85 -20.01 -6.26
C GLU A 47 5.00 -19.34 -7.64
N ALA A 48 5.26 -20.11 -8.70
CA ALA A 48 5.29 -19.58 -10.06
C ALA A 48 3.94 -18.98 -10.48
N ASN A 49 3.97 -17.91 -11.29
CA ASN A 49 2.79 -17.19 -11.79
C ASN A 49 1.92 -16.55 -10.69
N THR A 50 2.53 -16.17 -9.56
CA THR A 50 1.81 -15.52 -8.46
C THR A 50 2.17 -14.04 -8.32
N VAL A 51 1.30 -13.28 -7.63
CA VAL A 51 1.56 -11.90 -7.19
C VAL A 51 1.77 -11.85 -5.68
N ASP A 52 2.74 -11.05 -5.19
CA ASP A 52 2.88 -10.79 -3.75
C ASP A 52 1.95 -9.67 -3.30
N LEU A 53 0.84 -10.04 -2.66
CA LEU A 53 -0.17 -9.10 -2.18
C LEU A 53 0.34 -8.16 -1.07
N LYS A 54 1.40 -8.55 -0.35
CA LYS A 54 2.01 -7.74 0.70
C LYS A 54 2.99 -6.75 0.10
N ILE A 55 4.02 -7.23 -0.60
CA ILE A 55 5.11 -6.40 -1.12
C ILE A 55 4.60 -5.51 -2.25
N ASN A 56 3.92 -6.09 -3.25
CA ASN A 56 3.47 -5.34 -4.42
C ASN A 56 2.12 -4.64 -4.18
N GLY A 57 1.36 -5.04 -3.16
CA GLY A 57 0.06 -4.46 -2.82
C GLY A 57 0.08 -3.55 -1.60
N ALA A 58 -0.04 -4.17 -0.43
CA ALA A 58 -0.30 -3.46 0.83
C ALA A 58 0.81 -2.48 1.23
N THR A 59 2.09 -2.86 1.06
CA THR A 59 3.24 -2.09 1.53
C THR A 59 3.24 -0.66 1.01
N LEU A 60 2.92 -0.45 -0.27
CA LEU A 60 2.88 0.89 -0.86
C LEU A 60 1.85 1.82 -0.19
N PHE A 61 0.65 1.32 0.11
CA PHE A 61 -0.35 2.10 0.85
C PHE A 61 0.15 2.45 2.25
N VAL A 62 0.76 1.47 2.94
CA VAL A 62 1.26 1.68 4.29
C VAL A 62 2.40 2.70 4.30
N ASP A 63 3.33 2.62 3.36
CA ASP A 63 4.47 3.53 3.27
C ASP A 63 4.03 4.95 2.89
N ALA A 64 3.18 5.10 1.87
CA ALA A 64 2.64 6.40 1.49
C ALA A 64 1.85 7.04 2.65
N ALA A 65 1.01 6.26 3.36
CA ALA A 65 0.29 6.75 4.52
C ALA A 65 1.22 7.20 5.66
N ARG A 66 2.31 6.46 5.92
CA ARG A 66 3.33 6.86 6.91
C ARG A 66 4.02 8.16 6.50
N ILE A 67 4.43 8.28 5.24
CA ILE A 67 5.14 9.47 4.75
C ILE A 67 4.24 10.69 4.82
N PHE A 68 2.99 10.60 4.36
CA PHE A 68 2.04 11.70 4.45
C PHE A 68 1.76 12.09 5.91
N ALA A 69 1.63 11.11 6.81
CA ALA A 69 1.40 11.40 8.22
C ALA A 69 2.61 12.11 8.86
N LEU A 70 3.83 11.66 8.56
CA LEU A 70 5.04 12.30 9.05
C LEU A 70 5.22 13.72 8.51
N ALA A 71 4.94 13.94 7.21
CA ALA A 71 5.06 15.26 6.60
C ALA A 71 4.00 16.26 7.12
N THR A 72 2.85 15.78 7.57
CA THR A 72 1.78 16.62 8.14
C THR A 72 1.84 16.76 9.65
N GLY A 73 2.56 15.86 10.34
CA GLY A 73 2.53 15.77 11.81
C GLY A 73 1.31 15.00 12.35
N VAL A 74 0.65 14.17 11.52
CA VAL A 74 -0.48 13.34 11.94
C VAL A 74 -0.03 12.21 12.87
N GLU A 75 -0.64 12.14 14.06
CA GLU A 75 -0.34 11.12 15.07
C GLU A 75 -1.21 9.84 14.95
N ALA A 76 -1.92 9.64 13.84
CA ALA A 76 -2.62 8.38 13.59
C ALA A 76 -1.64 7.20 13.46
N SER A 77 -2.03 6.01 13.93
CA SER A 77 -1.21 4.79 13.88
C SER A 77 -1.58 3.85 12.72
N GLY A 78 -2.86 3.78 12.34
CA GLY A 78 -3.36 2.93 11.26
C GLY A 78 -3.26 3.59 9.88
N THR A 79 -3.04 2.79 8.83
CA THR A 79 -2.93 3.24 7.43
C THR A 79 -4.14 4.07 7.00
N VAL A 80 -5.36 3.59 7.24
CA VAL A 80 -6.60 4.29 6.87
C VAL A 80 -6.71 5.63 7.58
N ALA A 81 -6.51 5.64 8.90
CA ALA A 81 -6.57 6.88 9.69
C ALA A 81 -5.50 7.89 9.27
N ARG A 82 -4.30 7.43 8.92
CA ARG A 82 -3.22 8.28 8.38
C ARG A 82 -3.60 8.87 7.03
N LEU A 83 -4.13 8.08 6.09
CA LEU A 83 -4.53 8.56 4.77
C LEU A 83 -5.61 9.63 4.86
N ARG A 84 -6.66 9.39 5.65
CA ARG A 84 -7.76 10.34 5.85
C ARG A 84 -7.29 11.64 6.49
N ALA A 85 -6.62 11.56 7.64
CA ALA A 85 -6.16 12.75 8.36
C ALA A 85 -5.11 13.55 7.58
N SER A 86 -4.18 12.88 6.90
CA SER A 86 -3.18 13.59 6.08
C SER A 86 -3.83 14.19 4.83
N GLY A 87 -4.80 13.49 4.24
CA GLY A 87 -5.53 13.97 3.07
C GLY A 87 -6.31 15.26 3.34
N GLU A 88 -6.92 15.39 4.52
CA GLU A 88 -7.57 16.63 4.96
C GLU A 88 -6.58 17.80 5.05
N ILE A 89 -5.40 17.58 5.67
CA ILE A 89 -4.37 18.62 5.84
C ILE A 89 -3.79 19.08 4.50
N TRP A 90 -3.52 18.13 3.59
CA TRP A 90 -3.01 18.42 2.25
C TRP A 90 -4.10 18.85 1.25
N ARG A 91 -5.37 18.93 1.68
CA ARG A 91 -6.53 19.26 0.83
C ARG A 91 -6.64 18.35 -0.40
N LEU A 92 -6.38 17.05 -0.22
CA LEU A 92 -6.59 16.04 -1.25
C LEU A 92 -8.08 15.86 -1.52
N SER A 93 -8.42 15.41 -2.73
CA SER A 93 -9.80 15.00 -3.03
C SER A 93 -10.22 13.90 -2.07
N LYS A 94 -11.37 14.07 -1.41
CA LYS A 94 -11.93 13.07 -0.51
C LYS A 94 -12.18 11.75 -1.25
N ASP A 95 -12.66 11.83 -2.49
CA ASP A 95 -12.94 10.67 -3.32
C ASP A 95 -11.66 9.90 -3.67
N ASP A 96 -10.54 10.60 -3.93
CA ASP A 96 -9.25 9.95 -4.17
C ASP A 96 -8.77 9.22 -2.90
N VAL A 97 -8.88 9.87 -1.74
CA VAL A 97 -8.44 9.29 -0.46
C VAL A 97 -9.26 8.06 -0.10
N GLU A 98 -10.59 8.11 -0.24
CA GLU A 98 -11.45 6.96 0.02
C GLU A 98 -11.21 5.84 -1.01
N ALA A 99 -10.99 6.15 -2.28
CA ALA A 99 -10.62 5.15 -3.28
C ALA A 99 -9.30 4.43 -2.93
N TRP A 100 -8.31 5.14 -2.37
CA TRP A 100 -7.08 4.51 -1.86
C TRP A 100 -7.35 3.63 -0.65
N VAL A 101 -8.19 4.08 0.29
CA VAL A 101 -8.59 3.31 1.47
C VAL A 101 -9.30 2.02 1.08
N GLU A 102 -10.25 2.08 0.15
CA GLU A 102 -10.96 0.92 -0.38
C GLU A 102 -10.01 -0.07 -1.04
N GLY A 103 -9.07 0.42 -1.88
CA GLY A 103 -8.06 -0.42 -2.50
C GLY A 103 -7.18 -1.14 -1.48
N PHE A 104 -6.73 -0.44 -0.42
CA PHE A 104 -5.96 -1.04 0.66
C PHE A 104 -6.76 -2.10 1.43
N LEU A 105 -8.00 -1.80 1.81
CA LEU A 105 -8.85 -2.73 2.57
C LEU A 105 -9.21 -3.97 1.74
N PHE A 106 -9.43 -3.81 0.43
CA PHE A 106 -9.67 -4.93 -0.46
C PHE A 106 -8.46 -5.88 -0.54
N ILE A 107 -7.25 -5.36 -0.71
CA ILE A 107 -6.02 -6.18 -0.70
C ILE A 107 -5.88 -6.91 0.64
N GLN A 108 -6.13 -6.24 1.76
CA GLN A 108 -6.09 -6.86 3.08
C GLN A 108 -7.12 -7.99 3.24
N GLN A 109 -8.32 -7.83 2.68
CA GLN A 109 -9.35 -8.86 2.67
C GLN A 109 -8.95 -10.07 1.82
N VAL A 110 -8.39 -9.84 0.62
CA VAL A 110 -7.88 -10.93 -0.25
C VAL A 110 -6.76 -11.70 0.46
N ARG A 111 -5.82 -11.01 1.12
CA ARG A 111 -4.75 -11.63 1.91
C ARG A 111 -5.28 -12.49 3.05
N LEU A 112 -6.31 -12.01 3.76
CA LEU A 112 -6.93 -12.77 4.84
C LEU A 112 -7.58 -14.06 4.31
N ARG A 113 -8.32 -13.96 3.19
CA ARG A 113 -8.92 -15.13 2.53
C ARG A 113 -7.87 -16.14 2.06
N LEU A 114 -6.76 -15.66 1.49
CA LEU A 114 -5.64 -16.50 1.06
C LEU A 114 -5.02 -17.25 2.24
N HIS A 115 -4.71 -16.57 3.34
CA HIS A 115 -4.16 -17.23 4.52
C HIS A 115 -5.15 -18.23 5.12
N GLN A 116 -6.45 -17.91 5.12
CA GLN A 116 -7.48 -18.83 5.59
C GLN A 116 -7.52 -20.11 4.72
N SER A 117 -7.44 -20.00 3.39
CA SER A 117 -7.44 -21.17 2.50
C SER A 117 -6.16 -22.00 2.66
N GLN A 118 -5.01 -21.36 2.85
CA GLN A 118 -3.75 -22.04 3.15
C GLN A 118 -3.82 -22.83 4.47
N LEU A 119 -4.37 -22.23 5.54
CA LEU A 119 -4.56 -22.91 6.82
C LEU A 119 -5.46 -24.14 6.70
N VAL A 120 -6.61 -24.00 6.03
CA VAL A 120 -7.55 -25.11 5.81
C VAL A 120 -6.90 -26.23 5.01
N ALA A 121 -6.03 -25.89 4.05
CA ALA A 121 -5.28 -26.84 3.24
C ALA A 121 -3.98 -27.34 3.89
N ALA A 122 -3.69 -26.97 5.15
CA ALA A 122 -2.45 -27.27 5.86
C ALA A 122 -1.17 -26.88 5.08
N ARG A 123 -1.24 -25.81 4.28
CA ARG A 123 -0.11 -25.24 3.54
C ARG A 123 0.59 -24.14 4.37
N PRO A 124 1.90 -23.92 4.19
CA PRO A 124 2.60 -22.77 4.77
C PRO A 124 1.92 -21.46 4.37
N LEU A 125 1.90 -20.49 5.29
CA LEU A 125 1.35 -19.17 5.01
C LEU A 125 2.27 -18.39 4.06
N SER A 126 1.69 -17.89 2.98
CA SER A 126 2.38 -17.06 1.98
C SER A 126 1.46 -15.93 1.51
N ASN A 127 2.05 -14.80 1.10
CA ASN A 127 1.30 -13.67 0.53
C ASN A 127 1.14 -13.77 -1.00
N ARG A 128 1.57 -14.89 -1.56
CA ARG A 128 1.62 -15.18 -2.98
C ARG A 128 0.28 -15.75 -3.43
N LEU A 129 -0.36 -15.07 -4.37
CA LEU A 129 -1.65 -15.43 -4.93
C LEU A 129 -1.51 -15.65 -6.43
N ASP A 130 -1.95 -16.79 -6.94
CA ASP A 130 -2.20 -16.95 -8.37
C ASP A 130 -3.50 -16.20 -8.73
N PRO A 131 -3.46 -15.16 -9.58
CA PRO A 131 -4.66 -14.44 -9.98
C PRO A 131 -5.73 -15.29 -10.69
N GLU A 132 -5.37 -16.45 -11.25
CA GLU A 132 -6.32 -17.39 -11.86
C GLU A 132 -7.11 -18.21 -10.82
N GLU A 133 -6.68 -18.24 -9.56
CA GLU A 133 -7.49 -18.80 -8.46
C GLU A 133 -8.64 -17.87 -8.03
N LEU A 134 -8.66 -16.61 -8.50
CA LEU A 134 -9.72 -15.66 -8.20
C LEU A 134 -10.90 -15.77 -9.16
N SER A 135 -12.10 -15.49 -8.64
CA SER A 135 -13.24 -15.21 -9.50
C SER A 135 -12.97 -14.02 -10.42
N VAL A 136 -13.61 -13.95 -11.59
CA VAL A 136 -13.46 -12.84 -12.54
C VAL A 136 -13.73 -11.48 -11.88
N VAL A 137 -14.70 -11.43 -10.97
CA VAL A 137 -15.07 -10.22 -10.21
C VAL A 137 -13.96 -9.83 -9.24
N ASP A 138 -13.48 -10.76 -8.42
CA ASP A 138 -12.39 -10.52 -7.47
C ASP A 138 -11.10 -10.12 -8.20
N ARG A 139 -10.81 -10.76 -9.33
CA ARG A 139 -9.65 -10.44 -10.18
C ARG A 139 -9.71 -9.01 -10.69
N GLN A 140 -10.88 -8.56 -11.17
CA GLN A 140 -11.06 -7.18 -11.63
C GLN A 140 -10.99 -6.17 -10.48
N ALA A 141 -11.55 -6.50 -9.32
CA ALA A 141 -11.46 -5.68 -8.11
C ALA A 141 -10.00 -5.55 -7.64
N LEU A 142 -9.22 -6.63 -7.67
CA LEU A 142 -7.80 -6.61 -7.32
C LEU A 142 -6.98 -5.73 -8.29
N LYS A 143 -7.26 -5.83 -9.60
CA LYS A 143 -6.67 -4.92 -10.60
C LYS A 143 -7.00 -3.46 -10.29
N THR A 144 -8.24 -3.15 -9.90
CA THR A 144 -8.65 -1.80 -9.51
C THR A 144 -7.92 -1.33 -8.26
N ALA A 145 -7.78 -2.17 -7.23
CA ALA A 145 -7.01 -1.85 -6.03
C ALA A 145 -5.54 -1.52 -6.36
N PHE A 146 -4.88 -2.30 -7.21
CA PHE A 146 -3.51 -1.99 -7.65
C PHE A 146 -3.41 -0.70 -8.48
N ARG A 147 -4.45 -0.34 -9.24
CA ARG A 147 -4.49 0.97 -9.92
C ARG A 147 -4.54 2.11 -8.91
N GLN A 148 -5.27 1.95 -7.81
CA GLN A 148 -5.28 2.94 -6.72
C GLN A 148 -3.92 3.03 -6.04
N ALA A 149 -3.24 1.90 -5.85
CA ALA A 149 -1.86 1.88 -5.35
C ALA A 149 -0.94 2.71 -6.26
N LYS A 150 -1.00 2.50 -7.57
CA LYS A 150 -0.22 3.26 -8.57
C LYS A 150 -0.56 4.76 -8.58
N ARG A 151 -1.83 5.12 -8.45
CA ARG A 151 -2.26 6.53 -8.33
C ARG A 151 -1.71 7.18 -7.07
N LEU A 152 -1.78 6.48 -5.94
CA LEU A 152 -1.20 6.93 -4.67
C LEU A 152 0.33 7.09 -4.78
N GLN A 153 1.02 6.17 -5.47
CA GLN A 153 2.47 6.29 -5.74
C GLN A 153 2.79 7.56 -6.53
N GLY A 154 2.08 7.82 -7.63
CA GLY A 154 2.28 9.04 -8.42
C GLY A 154 1.94 10.31 -7.64
N LYS A 155 0.96 10.24 -6.74
CA LYS A 155 0.65 11.35 -5.83
C LYS A 155 1.79 11.60 -4.86
N LEU A 156 2.33 10.55 -4.24
CA LEU A 156 3.49 10.63 -3.36
C LEU A 156 4.68 11.25 -4.09
N GLU A 157 4.99 10.80 -5.30
CA GLU A 157 6.05 11.36 -6.15
C GLU A 157 5.85 12.85 -6.44
N SER A 158 4.61 13.27 -6.75
CA SER A 158 4.30 14.68 -7.02
C SER A 158 4.51 15.62 -5.82
N PHE A 159 4.33 15.12 -4.59
CA PHE A 159 4.50 15.91 -3.37
C PHE A 159 5.97 16.04 -2.93
N PHE A 160 6.81 15.11 -3.37
CA PHE A 160 8.20 15.00 -2.94
C PHE A 160 9.15 14.95 -4.14
N GLN A 161 8.90 15.83 -5.12
CA GLN A 161 9.85 16.06 -6.21
C GLN A 161 11.13 16.67 -5.63
N PHE A 162 12.27 16.06 -5.97
CA PHE A 162 13.60 16.52 -5.60
C PHE A 162 14.38 16.93 -6.83
#